data_AF-A0A942PRB9-F1
#
_entry.id   AF-A0A942PRB9-F1
#
_cell.length_a   1.000
_cell.length_b   1.000
_cell.length_c   1.000
_cell.angle_alpha   90.00
_cell.angle_beta   90.00
_cell.angle_gamma   90.00
#
_symmetry.space_group_name_H-M   'P 1'
#
loop_
_entity.id
_entity.type
_entity.pdbx_description
1 polymer ?
#
loop_
_entity_poly.entity_id
_entity_poly.type
_entity_poly.pdbx_seq_one_letter_code
_entity_poly.pdbx_strand_id
1 'polypeptide(L)'
;MQALRLFLLALLLPLLSGPVAGSALGAAAERLDLAPAIEYLDDAAGRLTLDDVTGATAGRFRPWQGAGDFNLGFSASTVWLRFPLARGAGGAERLVELAFLVDEVRFYAPDRP
;
A
#
# COMPACT_ATOMS: atom_id res chain seq x y z
N MET A 1 -25.70 -20.27 -25.78
CA MET A 1 -24.75 -20.67 -24.71
C MET A 1 -23.63 -19.66 -24.44
N GLN A 2 -23.15 -18.92 -25.45
CA GLN A 2 -22.05 -17.94 -25.29
C GLN A 2 -22.46 -16.70 -24.46
N ALA A 3 -23.68 -16.17 -24.67
CA ALA A 3 -24.22 -15.06 -23.88
C ALA A 3 -24.37 -15.41 -22.37
N LEU A 4 -24.76 -16.66 -22.06
CA LEU A 4 -24.86 -17.15 -20.68
C LEU A 4 -23.48 -17.25 -20.01
N ARG A 5 -22.45 -17.70 -20.76
CA ARG A 5 -21.06 -17.73 -20.27
C ARG A 5 -20.52 -16.33 -20.00
N LEU A 6 -20.75 -15.37 -20.89
CA LEU A 6 -20.32 -13.99 -20.70
C LEU A 6 -21.03 -13.32 -19.52
N PHE A 7 -22.32 -13.59 -19.35
CA PHE A 7 -23.09 -13.12 -18.20
C PHE A 7 -22.57 -13.69 -16.87
N LEU A 8 -22.26 -15.00 -16.83
CA LEU A 8 -21.66 -15.64 -15.66
C LEU A 8 -20.24 -15.11 -15.36
N LEU A 9 -19.43 -14.85 -16.40
CA LEU A 9 -18.07 -14.30 -16.23
C LEU A 9 -18.11 -12.86 -15.66
N ALA A 10 -19.05 -12.04 -16.14
CA ALA A 10 -19.25 -10.69 -15.64
C ALA A 10 -19.74 -10.67 -14.18
N LEU A 11 -20.56 -11.66 -13.78
CA LEU A 11 -21.06 -11.78 -12.41
C LEU A 11 -19.97 -12.23 -11.42
N LEU A 12 -18.95 -12.95 -11.90
CA LEU A 12 -17.83 -13.44 -11.08
C LEU A 12 -16.70 -12.41 -10.89
N LEU A 13 -16.58 -11.43 -11.79
CA LEU A 13 -15.57 -10.38 -11.74
C LEU A 13 -15.51 -9.58 -10.40
N PRO A 14 -16.64 -9.15 -9.81
CA PRO A 14 -16.60 -8.42 -8.53
C PRO A 14 -16.17 -9.29 -7.34
N LEU A 15 -16.27 -10.62 -7.42
CA LEU A 15 -15.79 -11.51 -6.34
C LEU A 15 -14.26 -11.59 -6.24
N LEU A 16 -13.53 -11.11 -7.25
CA LEU A 16 -12.06 -11.00 -7.19
C LEU A 16 -11.58 -9.72 -6.51
N SER A 17 -12.49 -8.78 -6.21
CA SER A 17 -12.15 -7.56 -5.48
C SER A 17 -12.24 -7.86 -3.98
N GLY A 18 -11.10 -8.19 -3.38
CA GLY A 18 -11.00 -8.37 -1.93
C GLY A 18 -11.26 -7.05 -1.18
N PRO A 19 -11.79 -7.10 0.05
CA PRO A 19 -11.95 -5.91 0.85
C PRO A 19 -10.58 -5.25 1.10
N VAL A 20 -10.46 -3.95 0.83
CA VAL A 20 -9.35 -3.14 1.34
C VAL A 20 -9.59 -2.93 2.83
N ALA A 21 -9.06 -3.84 3.64
CA ALA A 21 -9.05 -3.70 5.08
C ALA A 21 -7.69 -3.12 5.50
N GLY A 22 -7.69 -1.91 6.05
CA GLY A 22 -6.48 -1.31 6.61
C GLY A 22 -6.07 -2.00 7.91
N SER A 23 -4.76 -2.02 8.19
CA SER A 23 -4.24 -2.51 9.47
C SER A 23 -4.74 -1.61 10.59
N ALA A 24 -5.44 -2.21 11.56
CA ALA A 24 -5.93 -1.49 12.72
C ALA A 24 -4.79 -1.18 13.70
N LEU A 25 -4.65 0.10 14.07
CA LEU A 25 -3.73 0.53 15.11
C LEU A 25 -4.37 0.21 16.49
N GLY A 26 -4.16 -1.00 16.99
CA GLY A 26 -4.64 -1.38 18.32
C GLY A 26 -4.06 -0.49 19.43
N ALA A 27 -4.88 -0.11 20.41
CA ALA A 27 -4.49 0.81 21.48
C ALA A 27 -3.34 0.29 22.35
N ALA A 28 -3.21 -1.04 22.49
CA ALA A 28 -2.29 -1.72 23.39
C ALA A 28 -1.03 -2.30 22.71
N ALA A 29 -0.90 -2.22 21.39
CA ALA A 29 0.28 -2.75 20.70
C ALA A 29 1.44 -1.75 20.81
N GLU A 30 2.56 -2.17 21.40
CA GLU A 30 3.80 -1.36 21.44
C GLU A 30 4.45 -1.23 20.06
N ARG A 31 4.33 -2.27 19.23
CA ARG A 31 4.81 -2.30 17.85
C ARG A 31 3.79 -3.02 16.97
N LEU A 32 3.57 -2.49 15.77
CA LEU A 32 2.77 -3.13 14.73
C LEU A 32 3.68 -3.42 13.55
N ASP A 33 3.74 -4.68 13.14
CA ASP A 33 4.41 -5.04 11.89
C ASP A 33 3.54 -4.60 10.70
N LEU A 34 4.09 -3.67 9.90
CA LEU A 34 3.43 -3.13 8.73
C LEU A 34 3.76 -3.90 7.45
N ALA A 35 4.78 -4.77 7.45
CA ALA A 35 5.22 -5.49 6.26
C ALA A 35 4.09 -6.26 5.55
N PRO A 36 3.16 -6.94 6.25
CA PRO A 36 2.05 -7.66 5.62
C PRO A 36 1.03 -6.75 4.93
N ALA A 37 1.00 -5.46 5.27
CA ALA A 37 0.06 -4.48 4.74
C ALA A 37 0.71 -3.51 3.74
N ILE A 38 1.99 -3.71 3.39
CA ILE A 38 2.66 -2.86 2.41
C ILE A 38 2.02 -3.06 1.04
N GLU A 39 1.62 -1.95 0.46
CA GLU A 39 1.39 -1.83 -0.97
C GLU A 39 2.47 -0.93 -1.56
N TYR A 40 2.98 -1.26 -2.73
CA TYR A 40 4.07 -0.51 -3.33
C TYR A 40 3.86 -0.24 -4.82
N LEU A 41 4.49 0.84 -5.27
CA LEU A 41 4.59 1.24 -6.67
C LEU A 41 6.04 1.63 -6.96
N ASP A 42 6.65 0.94 -7.92
CA ASP A 42 8.00 1.25 -8.41
C ASP A 42 7.92 2.31 -9.52
N ASP A 43 8.57 3.44 -9.30
CA ASP A 43 8.77 4.52 -10.24
C ASP A 43 10.24 4.59 -10.66
N ALA A 44 10.58 3.73 -11.63
CA ALA A 44 11.92 3.66 -12.20
C ALA A 44 12.40 4.98 -12.83
N ALA A 45 11.49 5.88 -13.21
CA ALA A 45 11.84 7.18 -13.77
C ALA A 45 12.03 8.28 -12.71
N GLY A 46 11.54 8.06 -11.48
CA GLY A 46 11.57 9.04 -10.39
C GLY A 46 10.84 10.34 -10.72
N ARG A 47 9.73 10.27 -11.46
CA ARG A 47 8.97 11.45 -11.94
C ARG A 47 7.57 11.59 -11.34
N LEU A 48 7.05 10.55 -10.70
CA LEU A 48 5.73 10.62 -10.09
C LEU A 48 5.76 11.56 -8.89
N THR A 49 4.66 12.28 -8.70
CA THR A 49 4.40 13.15 -7.56
C THR A 49 3.38 12.52 -6.61
N LEU A 50 3.15 13.13 -5.43
CA LEU A 50 2.09 12.68 -4.52
C LEU A 50 0.71 12.67 -5.20
N ASP A 51 0.41 13.70 -6.00
CA ASP A 51 -0.85 13.82 -6.73
C ASP A 51 -1.02 12.70 -7.76
N ASP A 52 0.07 12.31 -8.43
CA ASP A 52 0.02 11.22 -9.42
C ASP A 52 -0.29 9.87 -8.76
N VAL A 53 0.34 9.59 -7.61
CA VAL A 53 0.20 8.29 -6.90
C VAL A 53 -1.08 8.20 -6.08
N THR A 54 -1.70 9.32 -5.74
CA THR A 54 -3.04 9.36 -5.13
C THR A 54 -4.16 9.48 -6.17
N GLY A 55 -3.85 9.95 -7.38
CA GLY A 55 -4.78 10.09 -8.50
C GLY A 55 -4.61 9.02 -9.58
N ALA A 56 -4.09 9.43 -10.74
CA ALA A 56 -4.11 8.65 -11.98
C ALA A 56 -3.42 7.28 -11.87
N THR A 57 -2.44 7.14 -10.97
CA THR A 57 -1.68 5.89 -10.78
C THR A 57 -2.03 5.14 -9.50
N ALA A 58 -3.03 5.57 -8.74
CA ALA A 58 -3.41 4.96 -7.46
C ALA A 58 -3.76 3.46 -7.55
N GLY A 59 -4.27 3.02 -8.70
CA GLY A 59 -4.58 1.61 -8.98
C GLY A 59 -3.38 0.74 -9.36
N ARG A 60 -2.17 1.32 -9.50
CA ARG A 60 -0.94 0.59 -9.84
C ARG A 60 -0.18 0.07 -8.62
N PHE A 61 -0.59 0.48 -7.41
CA PHE A 61 -0.08 -0.10 -6.18
C PHE A 61 -0.43 -1.57 -6.12
N ARG A 62 0.55 -2.39 -5.77
CA ARG A 62 0.39 -3.84 -5.61
C ARG A 62 0.80 -4.25 -4.20
N PRO A 63 0.11 -5.22 -3.58
CA PRO A 63 0.51 -5.73 -2.27
C PRO A 63 1.89 -6.39 -2.38
N TRP A 64 2.69 -6.25 -1.33
CA TRP A 64 3.90 -7.04 -1.15
C TRP A 64 3.52 -8.50 -0.88
N GLN A 65 4.15 -9.43 -1.60
CA GLN A 65 3.91 -10.88 -1.47
C GLN A 65 5.19 -11.67 -1.14
N GLY A 66 6.30 -10.99 -0.89
CA GLY A 66 7.54 -11.66 -0.51
C GLY A 66 7.51 -12.10 0.95
N ALA A 67 8.45 -12.98 1.30
CA ALA A 67 8.62 -13.45 2.67
C ALA A 67 9.42 -12.42 3.50
N GLY A 68 8.93 -12.09 4.69
CA GLY A 68 9.62 -11.18 5.62
C GLY A 68 9.51 -9.71 5.22
N ASP A 69 10.54 -8.94 5.57
CA ASP A 69 10.60 -7.50 5.34
C ASP A 69 10.52 -7.15 3.85
N PHE A 70 9.90 -5.99 3.55
CA PHE A 70 9.85 -5.48 2.19
C PHE A 70 11.25 -5.18 1.68
N ASN A 71 11.63 -5.75 0.53
CA ASN A 71 12.93 -5.51 -0.09
C ASN A 71 12.85 -5.74 -1.60
N LEU A 72 13.24 -4.74 -2.40
CA LEU A 72 13.29 -4.82 -3.86
C LEU A 72 14.73 -4.91 -4.41
N GLY A 73 15.72 -5.04 -3.52
CA GLY A 73 17.13 -4.91 -3.85
C GLY A 73 17.57 -3.45 -4.05
N PHE A 74 18.83 -3.27 -4.42
CA PHE A 74 19.38 -1.95 -4.73
C PHE A 74 19.02 -1.53 -6.16
N SER A 75 18.42 -0.36 -6.29
CA SER A 75 18.12 0.26 -7.59
C SER A 75 18.17 1.79 -7.46
N ALA A 76 18.19 2.48 -8.59
CA ALA A 76 18.03 3.93 -8.65
C ALA A 76 16.55 4.38 -8.71
N SER A 77 15.59 3.44 -8.56
CA SER A 77 14.17 3.75 -8.63
C SER A 77 13.68 4.56 -7.43
N THR A 78 12.66 5.39 -7.64
CA THR A 78 11.83 5.89 -6.54
C THR A 78 10.78 4.84 -6.21
N VAL A 79 10.68 4.42 -4.95
CA VAL A 79 9.67 3.45 -4.50
C VAL A 79 8.64 4.16 -3.63
N TRP A 80 7.39 4.13 -4.09
CA TRP A 80 6.26 4.63 -3.31
C TRP A 80 5.70 3.50 -2.45
N LEU A 81 5.67 3.72 -1.13
CA LEU A 81 5.07 2.81 -0.17
C LEU A 81 3.75 3.40 0.33
N ARG A 82 2.72 2.56 0.34
CA ARG A 82 1.40 2.87 0.87
C ARG A 82 1.06 1.87 1.96
N PHE A 83 0.60 2.40 3.10
CA PHE A 83 0.16 1.63 4.25
C PHE A 83 -1.33 1.92 4.47
N PRO A 84 -2.23 1.01 4.09
CA PRO A 84 -3.63 1.14 4.42
C PRO A 84 -3.78 0.99 5.94
N LEU A 85 -4.09 2.09 6.64
CA LEU A 85 -4.25 2.11 8.10
C LEU A 85 -5.72 2.39 8.45
N ALA A 86 -6.25 1.63 9.42
CA ALA A 86 -7.55 1.92 10.02
C ALA A 86 -7.35 2.69 11.33
N ARG A 87 -8.18 3.72 11.55
CA ARG A 87 -8.13 4.53 12.77
C ARG A 87 -8.43 3.65 13.99
N GLY A 88 -7.46 3.56 14.88
CA GLY A 88 -7.61 2.86 16.16
C GLY A 88 -8.39 3.66 17.20
N ALA A 89 -8.87 2.98 18.24
CA ALA A 89 -9.44 3.61 19.42
C ALA A 89 -8.31 4.19 20.28
N GLY A 90 -7.91 5.44 20.03
CA GLY A 90 -6.91 6.15 20.83
C GLY A 90 -6.07 7.13 20.02
N GLY A 91 -5.96 8.37 20.51
CA GLY A 91 -5.19 9.45 19.87
C GLY A 91 -3.73 9.50 20.31
N ALA A 92 -3.11 8.34 20.55
CA ALA A 92 -1.76 8.30 21.05
C ALA A 92 -0.74 8.54 19.91
N GLU A 93 0.34 9.26 20.22
CA GLU A 93 1.43 9.49 19.28
C GLU A 93 2.07 8.16 18.87
N ARG A 94 2.41 8.04 17.58
CA ARG A 94 2.98 6.84 16.97
C ARG A 94 4.08 7.25 16.01
N LEU A 95 5.10 6.41 15.91
CA LEU A 95 6.21 6.58 15.00
C LEU A 95 6.15 5.50 13.92
N VAL A 96 6.56 5.86 12.71
CA VAL A 96 6.83 4.89 11.64
C VAL A 96 8.32 4.60 11.65
N GLU A 97 8.68 3.33 11.89
CA GLU A 97 10.06 2.86 11.88
C GLU A 97 10.41 2.34 10.48
N LEU A 98 11.49 2.85 9.90
CA LEU A 98 12.01 2.43 8.59
C LEU A 98 13.44 1.95 8.76
N ALA A 99 13.68 0.67 8.46
CA ALA A 99 15.01 0.06 8.50
C ALA A 99 15.55 -0.15 7.07
N PHE A 100 15.64 0.94 6.30
CA PHE A 100 16.08 0.93 4.91
C PHE A 100 17.38 1.70 4.71
N LEU A 101 18.22 1.21 3.79
CA LEU A 101 19.33 2.00 3.25
C LEU A 101 18.84 2.73 2.00
N VAL A 102 18.61 4.04 2.11
CA VAL A 102 18.09 4.90 1.04
C VAL A 102 18.74 6.28 1.10
N ASP A 103 18.82 6.96 -0.04
CA ASP A 103 19.40 8.30 -0.13
C ASP A 103 18.43 9.39 0.37
N GLU A 104 17.13 9.22 0.12
CA GLU A 104 16.09 10.19 0.49
C GLU A 104 14.82 9.46 0.98
N VAL A 105 14.17 10.03 2.01
CA VAL A 105 12.84 9.61 2.48
C VAL A 105 11.93 10.82 2.53
N ARG A 106 10.77 10.71 1.88
CA ARG A 106 9.65 11.65 2.05
C ARG A 106 8.47 10.93 2.70
N PHE A 107 7.90 11.56 3.72
CA PHE A 107 6.75 11.06 4.44
C PHE A 107 5.53 11.94 4.18
N TYR A 108 4.43 11.30 3.81
CA TYR A 108 3.13 11.95 3.55
C TYR A 108 2.09 11.37 4.50
N ALA A 109 1.59 12.21 5.40
CA ALA A 109 0.57 11.81 6.36
C ALA A 109 -0.83 11.88 5.72
N PRO A 110 -1.79 11.02 6.13
CA PRO A 110 -3.13 10.99 5.52
C PRO A 110 -3.89 12.33 5.59
N ASP A 111 -3.56 13.19 6.55
CA ASP A 111 -4.26 14.46 6.80
C ASP A 111 -3.48 15.70 6.30
N ARG A 112 -2.39 15.52 5.53
CA ARG A 112 -1.69 16.63 4.87
C ARG A 112 -1.31 16.27 3.42
N PRO A 113 -1.86 16.98 2.42
CA PRO A 113 -1.30 16.93 1.06
C PRO A 113 0.11 17.52 1.02
#